data_AF-A0A2N8LX97-F1
#
_entry.id   AF-A0A2N8LX97-F1
#
_cell.length_a   1.000
_cell.length_b   1.000
_cell.length_c   1.000
_cell.angle_alpha   90.00
_cell.angle_beta   90.00
_cell.angle_gamma   90.00
#
_symmetry.space_group_name_H-M   'P 1'
#
loop_
_entity.id
_entity.type
_entity.pdbx_description
1 polymer ?
#
loop_
_entity_poly.entity_id
_entity_poly.type
_entity_poly.pdbx_seq_one_letter_code
_entity_poly.pdbx_strand_id
1 'polypeptide(L)'
;MAVASIPLLLSTLPWWASGALVASLPLLLQGWRPTEVRTLAMQDGALWVSSHRKVQQQLERPGRVLRLGPWLALQTPKGWWHLFEDQAPLEQLQPYYQWLWLNRQR
;
A
#
# COMPACT_ATOMS: atom_id res chain seq x y z
N MET A 1 -19.79 -15.21 -14.52
CA MET A 1 -18.46 -14.74 -14.08
C MET A 1 -17.69 -15.96 -13.61
N ALA A 2 -16.85 -16.54 -14.46
CA ALA A 2 -16.10 -17.73 -14.12
C ALA A 2 -14.91 -17.30 -13.25
N VAL A 3 -15.03 -17.51 -11.94
CA VAL A 3 -13.85 -17.60 -11.06
C VAL A 3 -13.16 -18.90 -11.49
N ALA A 4 -12.29 -18.80 -12.50
CA ALA A 4 -11.50 -19.92 -12.95
C ALA A 4 -10.59 -20.32 -11.78
N SER A 5 -10.92 -21.46 -11.19
CA SER A 5 -10.23 -22.05 -10.06
C SER A 5 -8.75 -22.21 -10.40
N ILE A 6 -7.90 -21.39 -9.79
CA ILE A 6 -6.43 -21.49 -9.80
C ILE A 6 -5.94 -22.96 -9.73
N PRO A 7 -6.54 -23.89 -8.95
CA PRO A 7 -6.13 -25.30 -8.97
C PRO A 7 -6.29 -26.03 -10.31
N LEU A 8 -7.28 -25.69 -11.14
CA LEU A 8 -7.50 -26.33 -12.45
C LEU A 8 -6.49 -25.86 -13.51
N LEU A 9 -5.96 -24.65 -13.37
CA LEU A 9 -4.91 -24.13 -14.24
C LEU A 9 -3.54 -24.72 -13.89
N LEU A 10 -3.30 -25.07 -12.62
CA LEU A 10 -2.06 -25.70 -12.18
C LEU A 10 -1.97 -27.20 -12.56
N SER A 11 -3.10 -27.88 -12.77
CA SER A 11 -3.12 -29.31 -13.11
C SER A 11 -2.78 -29.62 -14.58
N THR A 12 -2.81 -28.63 -15.47
CA THR A 12 -2.43 -28.79 -16.88
C THR A 12 -0.95 -28.50 -17.13
N LEU A 13 -0.25 -27.93 -16.14
CA LEU A 13 1.18 -27.68 -16.23
C LEU A 13 1.98 -28.91 -15.80
N PRO A 14 3.07 -29.22 -16.51
CA PRO A 14 3.96 -30.29 -16.10
C PRO A 14 4.58 -29.97 -14.74
N TRP A 15 4.80 -31.01 -13.92
CA TRP A 15 5.17 -30.88 -12.50
C TRP A 15 6.40 -29.99 -12.24
N TRP A 16 7.36 -29.95 -13.18
CA TRP A 16 8.54 -29.09 -13.10
C TRP A 16 8.20 -27.60 -13.24
N ALA A 17 7.19 -27.25 -14.04
CA ALA A 17 6.73 -25.88 -14.22
C ALA A 17 5.93 -25.42 -12.99
N SER A 18 5.08 -26.28 -12.43
CA SER A 18 4.39 -26.01 -11.16
C SER A 18 5.39 -25.82 -10.00
N GLY A 19 6.44 -26.65 -9.94
CA GLY A 19 7.55 -26.49 -8.98
C GLY A 19 8.31 -25.17 -9.16
N ALA A 20 8.64 -24.78 -10.39
CA ALA A 20 9.30 -23.51 -10.67
C ALA A 20 8.42 -22.29 -10.33
N LEU A 21 7.11 -22.39 -10.52
CA LEU A 21 6.17 -21.32 -10.20
C LEU A 21 6.03 -21.13 -8.68
N VAL A 22 5.94 -22.23 -7.93
CA VAL A 22 5.95 -22.19 -6.46
C VAL A 22 7.30 -21.69 -5.92
N ALA A 23 8.42 -22.08 -6.54
CA ALA A 23 9.76 -21.63 -6.14
C ALA A 23 10.04 -20.15 -6.50
N SER A 24 9.42 -19.61 -7.55
CA SER A 24 9.54 -18.20 -7.93
C SER A 24 8.62 -17.26 -7.14
N LEU A 25 7.54 -17.78 -6.56
CA LEU A 25 6.66 -17.03 -5.65
C LEU A 25 7.41 -16.34 -4.51
N PRO A 26 8.27 -17.01 -3.72
CA PRO A 26 9.02 -16.35 -2.64
C PRO A 26 10.01 -15.31 -3.16
N LEU A 27 10.58 -15.48 -4.36
CA LEU A 27 11.43 -14.46 -4.99
C LEU A 27 10.64 -13.21 -5.38
N LEU A 28 9.42 -13.39 -5.89
CA LEU A 28 8.47 -12.29 -6.16
C LEU A 28 8.04 -11.59 -4.85
N LEU A 29 7.80 -12.36 -3.80
CA LEU A 29 7.41 -11.84 -2.49
C LEU A 29 8.56 -11.15 -1.74
N GLN A 30 9.82 -11.51 -1.99
CA GLN A 30 10.99 -10.82 -1.39
C GLN A 30 11.10 -9.35 -1.82
N GLY A 31 10.68 -9.02 -3.04
CA GLY A 31 10.59 -7.64 -3.53
C GLY A 31 9.40 -6.87 -2.94
N TRP A 32 8.38 -7.58 -2.47
CA TRP A 32 7.20 -7.05 -1.79
C TRP A 32 7.49 -6.84 -0.31
N ARG A 33 8.34 -5.86 0.00
CA ARG A 33 8.36 -5.32 1.37
C ARG A 33 7.27 -4.27 1.50
N PRO A 34 6.27 -4.43 2.39
CA PRO A 34 5.37 -3.33 2.70
C PRO A 34 6.23 -2.15 3.14
N THR A 35 6.07 -1.02 2.46
CA THR A 35 6.84 0.17 2.80
C THR A 35 6.35 0.66 4.14
N GLU A 36 7.17 0.44 5.18
CA GLU A 36 6.90 0.94 6.51
C GLU A 36 7.02 2.47 6.51
N VAL A 37 5.88 3.10 6.78
CA VAL A 37 5.78 4.54 6.99
C VAL A 37 6.07 4.82 8.44
N ARG A 38 7.10 5.63 8.71
CA ARG A 38 7.51 5.95 10.08
C ARG A 38 6.90 7.23 10.62
N THR A 39 6.71 8.22 9.75
CA THR A 39 6.11 9.49 10.16
C THR A 39 5.23 10.03 9.06
N LEU A 40 4.10 10.57 9.51
CA LEU A 40 3.03 11.17 8.75
C LEU A 40 2.90 12.58 9.32
N ALA A 41 3.08 13.59 8.49
CA ALA A 41 3.06 14.99 8.93
C ALA A 41 2.25 15.85 7.98
N MET A 42 1.53 16.81 8.53
CA MET A 42 0.93 17.89 7.76
C MET A 42 1.79 19.13 7.98
N GLN A 43 2.45 19.61 6.93
CA GLN A 43 3.33 20.79 6.97
C GLN A 43 2.93 21.73 5.84
N ASP A 44 2.76 23.01 6.16
CA ASP A 44 2.39 24.08 5.21
C ASP A 44 1.15 23.78 4.36
N GLY A 45 0.15 23.09 4.95
CA GLY A 45 -1.08 22.71 4.25
C GLY A 45 -0.94 21.53 3.28
N ALA A 46 0.25 20.91 3.19
CA ALA A 46 0.51 19.70 2.43
C ALA A 46 0.69 18.49 3.33
N LEU A 47 0.27 17.31 2.84
CA LEU A 47 0.51 16.04 3.51
C LEU A 47 1.87 15.49 3.09
N TRP A 48 2.67 15.11 4.08
CA TRP A 48 4.03 14.60 3.92
C TRP A 48 4.15 13.22 4.55
N VAL A 49 4.64 12.27 3.77
CA VAL A 49 4.91 10.91 4.23
C VAL A 49 6.41 10.67 4.27
N SER A 50 6.89 10.05 5.35
CA SER A 50 8.28 9.62 5.47
C SER A 50 8.36 8.10 5.62
N SER A 51 9.22 7.48 4.82
CA SER A 51 9.54 6.05 4.98
C SER A 51 10.72 5.83 5.92
N HIS A 52 10.97 4.58 6.28
CA HIS A 52 12.15 4.16 7.05
C HIS A 52 13.50 4.61 6.46
N ARG A 53 13.56 4.97 5.17
CA ARG A 53 14.74 5.55 4.51
C ARG A 53 14.87 7.07 4.70
N LYS A 54 14.06 7.69 5.56
CA LYS A 54 13.98 9.15 5.79
C LYS A 54 13.69 9.97 4.54
N VAL A 55 13.14 9.36 3.49
CA VAL A 55 12.73 10.10 2.31
C VAL A 55 11.37 10.72 2.62
N GLN A 56 11.35 12.03 2.84
CA GLN A 56 10.13 12.81 2.91
C GLN A 56 9.58 12.97 1.49
N GLN A 57 8.32 12.59 1.32
CA GLN A 57 7.61 12.74 0.06
C GLN A 57 6.33 13.52 0.31
N GLN A 58 6.20 14.61 -0.42
CA GLN A 58 4.97 15.37 -0.45
C GLN A 58 3.93 14.57 -1.23
N LEU A 59 2.73 14.47 -0.67
CA LEU A 59 1.54 13.95 -1.34
C LEU A 59 0.87 15.10 -2.13
N GLU A 60 1.68 15.93 -2.79
CA GLU A 60 1.19 17.06 -3.57
C GLU A 60 0.41 16.55 -4.80
N ARG A 61 -0.65 17.28 -5.15
CA ARG A 61 -1.71 16.88 -6.09
C ARG A 61 -1.12 16.33 -7.40
N PRO A 62 -1.52 15.12 -7.86
CA PRO A 62 -2.77 14.44 -7.57
C PRO A 62 -2.59 13.24 -6.61
N GLY A 63 -1.76 13.36 -5.58
CA GLY A 63 -1.69 12.36 -4.53
C GLY A 63 -3.09 12.12 -3.91
N ARG A 64 -3.63 10.91 -4.06
CA ARG A 64 -4.87 10.48 -3.40
C ARG A 64 -4.54 9.79 -2.08
N VAL A 65 -5.18 10.24 -1.02
CA VAL A 65 -5.34 9.45 0.20
C VAL A 65 -6.69 8.76 0.11
N LEU A 66 -6.73 7.45 0.30
CA LEU A 66 -7.96 6.67 0.34
C LEU A 66 -8.00 5.88 1.65
N ARG A 67 -9.17 5.83 2.26
CA ARG A 67 -9.43 4.93 3.39
C ARG A 67 -10.30 3.78 2.91
N LEU A 68 -9.83 2.55 3.13
CA LEU A 68 -10.55 1.31 2.82
C LEU A 68 -10.60 0.46 4.09
N GLY A 69 -11.66 0.65 4.89
CA GLY A 69 -11.78 0.00 6.20
C GLY A 69 -10.63 0.39 7.14
N PRO A 70 -9.86 -0.58 7.67
CA PRO A 70 -8.71 -0.31 8.55
C PRO A 70 -7.45 0.10 7.79
N TRP A 71 -7.53 0.30 6.47
CA TRP A 71 -6.37 0.55 5.62
C TRP A 71 -6.38 1.99 5.13
N LEU A 72 -5.20 2.60 5.12
CA LEU A 72 -4.93 3.90 4.52
C LEU A 72 -4.02 3.69 3.30
N ALA A 73 -4.52 4.00 2.11
CA ALA A 73 -3.74 3.96 0.87
C ALA A 73 -3.32 5.38 0.49
N LEU A 74 -2.02 5.57 0.27
CA LEU A 74 -1.40 6.84 -0.10
C LEU A 74 -0.78 6.72 -1.48
N GLN A 75 -1.23 7.54 -2.42
CA GLN A 75 -0.61 7.64 -3.73
C GLN A 75 0.59 8.59 -3.65
N THR A 76 1.79 8.04 -3.81
CA THR A 76 3.05 8.81 -3.91
C THR A 76 3.52 8.86 -5.37
N PRO A 77 4.47 9.76 -5.73
CA PRO A 77 5.09 9.75 -7.05
C PRO A 77 5.81 8.44 -7.42
N LYS A 78 6.15 7.61 -6.42
CA LYS A 78 6.81 6.30 -6.61
C LYS A 78 5.84 5.12 -6.62
N GLY A 79 4.54 5.37 -6.48
CA GLY A 79 3.50 4.34 -6.42
C GLY A 79 2.64 4.40 -5.15
N TRP A 80 1.82 3.36 -4.96
CA TRP A 80 0.90 3.26 -3.83
C TRP A 80 1.59 2.73 -2.58
N TRP A 81 1.40 3.44 -1.47
CA TRP A 81 1.80 2.99 -0.14
C TRP A 81 0.55 2.57 0.63
N HIS A 82 0.66 1.47 1.36
CA HIS A 82 -0.43 0.91 2.16
C HIS A 82 0.01 0.94 3.61
N LEU A 83 -0.79 1.63 4.43
CA LEU A 83 -0.61 1.79 5.85
C LEU A 83 -1.74 1.07 6.55
N PHE A 84 -1.40 0.21 7.49
CA PHE A 84 -2.36 -0.40 8.39
C PHE A 84 -2.52 0.46 9.64
N GLU A 85 -3.73 0.49 10.22
CA GLU A 85 -4.02 1.25 11.44
C GLU A 85 -3.14 0.87 12.65
N ASP A 86 -2.56 -0.33 12.68
CA ASP A 86 -1.65 -0.82 13.72
C ASP A 86 -0.17 -0.44 13.48
N GLN A 87 0.19 0.05 12.29
CA GLN A 87 1.57 0.38 11.94
C GLN A 87 1.99 1.78 12.39
N ALA A 88 1.04 2.64 12.76
CA ALA A 88 1.32 4.00 13.23
C ALA A 88 0.38 4.38 14.38
N PRO A 89 0.88 5.12 15.39
CA PRO A 89 0.02 5.60 16.47
C PRO A 89 -1.05 6.56 15.92
N LEU A 90 -2.20 6.58 16.58
CA LEU A 90 -3.38 7.36 16.16
C LEU A 90 -3.06 8.85 15.95
N GLU A 91 -2.19 9.42 16.78
CA GLU A 91 -1.75 10.82 16.72
C GLU A 91 -1.10 11.17 15.37
N GLN A 92 -0.38 10.21 14.77
CA GLN A 92 0.23 10.38 13.45
C GLN A 92 -0.79 10.20 12.31
N LEU A 93 -1.83 9.39 12.52
CA LEU A 93 -2.89 9.15 11.55
C LEU A 93 -3.96 10.26 11.54
N GLN A 94 -4.13 10.97 12.66
CA GLN A 94 -5.21 11.95 12.84
C GLN A 94 -5.24 13.08 11.80
N PRO A 95 -4.11 13.71 11.40
CA PRO A 95 -4.10 14.72 10.34
C PRO A 95 -4.61 14.19 8.99
N TYR A 96 -4.35 12.91 8.69
CA TYR A 96 -4.80 12.27 7.45
C TYR A 96 -6.29 12.01 7.46
N TYR A 97 -6.85 11.57 8.59
CA TYR A 97 -8.30 11.42 8.74
C TYR A 97 -9.03 12.76 8.66
N GLN A 98 -8.47 13.82 9.25
CA GLN A 98 -9.02 15.17 9.13
C GLN A 98 -9.02 15.65 7.67
N TRP A 99 -7.91 15.44 6.95
CA TRP A 99 -7.82 15.79 5.53
C TRP A 99 -8.84 15.01 4.69
N LEU A 100 -8.98 13.70 4.91
CA LEU A 100 -9.97 12.85 4.24
C LEU A 100 -11.40 13.33 4.49
N TRP A 101 -11.71 13.73 5.73
CA TRP A 101 -13.01 14.27 6.09
C TRP A 101 -13.31 15.61 5.39
N LEU A 102 -12.33 16.50 5.33
CA LEU A 102 -12.44 17.82 4.69
C LEU A 102 -12.56 17.71 3.17
N ASN A 103 -11.86 16.75 2.55
CA ASN A 103 -11.81 16.58 1.09
C ASN A 103 -12.73 15.48 0.56
N ARG A 104 -13.62 14.93 1.39
CA ARG A 104 -14.64 14.00 0.91
C ARG A 104 -15.51 14.73 -0.11
N GLN A 105 -15.63 14.17 -1.32
CA GLN A 105 -16.63 14.66 -2.27
C GLN A 105 -18.00 14.41 -1.63
N ARG A 106 -18.81 15.47 -1.49
CA ARG A 106 -20.19 15.38 -1.00
C ARG A 106 -21.10 14.83 -2.09
#